data_AF-A0A8J3F0V4-F1
#
_entry.id   AF-A0A8J3F0V4-F1
#
_cell.length_a   1.000
_cell.length_b   1.000
_cell.length_c   1.000
_cell.angle_alpha   90.00
_cell.angle_beta   90.00
_cell.angle_gamma   90.00
#
_symmetry.space_group_name_H-M   'P 1'
#
loop_
_entity.id
_entity.type
_entity.pdbx_description
1 polymer ?
#
loop_
_entity_poly.entity_id
_entity_poly.type
_entity_poly.pdbx_seq_one_letter_code
_entity_poly.pdbx_strand_id
1 'polypeptide(L)'
;MKIQLLDNAKLCDMTLQDDTASQILEICKRDGWYIAAAESLTGGLLADAFVRISGASQVFLGSAVTYDIAAKAHLLHVDTSVLKQFGAVCEPVARAMALGTVQAYANTAITDDSSISNVRKGRVIGLSTTGVAGPGPDGNKPAGAVFIGLAVPQTLNTAAGFAQVESDTGEQQNSYVTHVWRLSLQGDRESVRRQVVQAVLDRLLAALQ
;
A
#
# COMPACT_ATOMS: atom_id res chain seq x y z
N MET A 1 18.63 4.50 7.22
CA MET A 1 17.16 4.35 7.38
C MET A 1 16.64 5.52 8.22
N LYS A 2 15.79 6.40 7.68
CA LYS A 2 15.20 7.53 8.42
C LYS A 2 13.95 7.04 9.18
N ILE A 3 13.95 7.20 10.50
CA ILE A 3 12.76 6.97 11.33
C ILE A 3 11.99 8.29 11.36
N GLN A 4 10.74 8.30 10.91
CA GLN A 4 9.87 9.48 10.99
C GLN A 4 8.85 9.26 12.12
N LEU A 5 8.94 10.09 13.15
CA LEU A 5 7.92 10.20 14.20
C LEU A 5 6.80 11.12 13.66
N LEU A 6 5.55 10.67 13.71
CA LEU A 6 4.38 11.46 13.33
C LEU A 6 3.76 12.07 14.60
N ASP A 7 3.38 13.36 14.55
CA ASP A 7 2.72 14.07 15.66
C ASP A 7 1.28 13.59 15.85
N ASN A 8 0.94 13.20 17.08
CA ASN A 8 -0.34 12.58 17.48
C ASN A 8 -1.61 13.43 17.26
N ALA A 9 -1.49 14.75 17.02
CA ALA A 9 -2.63 15.67 16.99
C ALA A 9 -3.37 15.76 15.64
N LYS A 10 -2.84 15.18 14.56
CA LYS A 10 -3.47 15.20 13.21
C LYS A 10 -4.12 13.87 12.78
N LEU A 11 -4.14 12.87 13.64
CA LEU A 11 -4.24 11.46 13.23
C LEU A 11 -5.63 10.79 13.39
N CYS A 12 -6.69 11.58 13.60
CA CYS A 12 -8.07 11.06 13.68
C CYS A 12 -9.12 11.98 13.05
N ASP A 13 -8.70 12.97 12.26
CA ASP A 13 -9.65 13.82 11.54
C ASP A 13 -10.08 13.11 10.25
N MET A 14 -11.27 12.53 10.30
CA MET A 14 -11.90 11.90 9.14
C MET A 14 -11.99 12.87 7.96
N THR A 15 -12.14 14.17 8.21
CA THR A 15 -12.17 15.21 7.18
C THR A 15 -10.83 15.31 6.45
N LEU A 16 -9.72 15.36 7.19
CA LEU A 16 -8.37 15.39 6.60
C LEU A 16 -8.09 14.12 5.78
N GLN A 17 -8.51 12.96 6.28
CA GLN A 17 -8.35 11.69 5.58
C GLN A 17 -9.12 11.70 4.26
N ASP A 18 -10.38 12.16 4.30
CA ASP A 18 -11.25 12.20 3.13
C ASP A 18 -10.78 13.24 2.10
N ASP A 19 -10.28 14.41 2.54
CA ASP A 19 -9.66 15.42 1.68
C ASP A 19 -8.41 14.87 0.97
N THR A 20 -7.56 14.15 1.70
CA THR A 20 -6.34 13.53 1.15
C THR A 20 -6.69 12.46 0.13
N ALA A 21 -7.65 11.58 0.45
CA ALA A 21 -8.12 10.54 -0.45
C ALA A 21 -8.76 11.14 -1.72
N SER A 22 -9.56 12.20 -1.58
CA SER A 22 -10.17 12.94 -2.70
C SER A 22 -9.12 13.49 -3.66
N GLN A 23 -8.07 14.14 -3.15
CA GLN A 23 -6.98 14.65 -3.97
C GLN A 23 -6.24 13.55 -4.73
N ILE A 24 -5.95 12.42 -4.06
CA ILE A 24 -5.31 11.26 -4.68
C ILE A 24 -6.17 10.73 -5.84
N LEU A 25 -7.48 10.55 -5.62
CA LEU A 25 -8.40 10.04 -6.63
C LEU A 25 -8.49 10.97 -7.85
N GLU A 26 -8.51 12.28 -7.64
CA GLU A 26 -8.53 13.27 -8.73
C GLU A 26 -7.22 13.26 -9.54
N ILE A 27 -6.06 13.20 -8.89
CA ILE A 27 -4.76 13.10 -9.59
C ILE A 27 -4.69 11.79 -10.39
N CYS A 28 -5.04 10.66 -9.77
CA CYS A 28 -5.06 9.37 -10.44
C CYS A 28 -6.02 9.37 -11.64
N LYS A 29 -7.20 9.99 -11.52
CA LYS A 29 -8.17 10.09 -12.61
C LYS A 29 -7.63 10.94 -13.76
N ARG A 30 -7.06 12.11 -13.45
CA ARG A 30 -6.47 13.03 -14.44
C ARG A 30 -5.34 12.36 -15.20
N ASP A 31 -4.45 11.65 -14.51
CA ASP A 31 -3.22 11.10 -15.07
C ASP A 31 -3.37 9.63 -15.50
N GLY A 32 -4.56 9.07 -15.30
CA GLY A 32 -4.96 7.69 -15.59
C GLY A 32 -4.18 6.62 -14.83
N TRP A 33 -3.83 6.90 -13.58
CA TRP A 33 -3.33 5.90 -12.65
C TRP A 33 -4.49 5.18 -11.96
N TYR A 34 -4.25 3.94 -11.57
CA TYR A 34 -5.19 3.12 -10.80
C TYR A 34 -4.58 2.75 -9.46
N ILE A 35 -5.41 2.51 -8.45
CA ILE A 35 -4.98 2.17 -7.09
C ILE A 35 -5.57 0.82 -6.71
N ALA A 36 -4.76 -0.05 -6.12
CA ALA A 36 -5.21 -1.28 -5.48
C ALA A 36 -4.49 -1.48 -4.14
N ALA A 37 -5.12 -2.18 -3.20
CA ALA A 37 -4.55 -2.39 -1.86
C ALA A 37 -4.52 -3.87 -1.43
N ALA A 38 -3.56 -4.19 -0.57
CA ALA A 38 -3.54 -5.38 0.27
C ALA A 38 -3.46 -4.98 1.73
N GLU A 39 -4.42 -5.43 2.54
CA GLU A 39 -4.53 -5.03 3.93
C GLU A 39 -4.32 -6.22 4.87
N SER A 40 -3.56 -6.01 5.93
CA SER A 40 -3.53 -6.95 7.07
C SER A 40 -4.14 -6.25 8.28
N LEU A 41 -3.35 -5.49 9.06
CA LEU A 41 -3.83 -4.90 10.31
C LEU A 41 -4.94 -3.86 10.13
N THR A 42 -5.01 -3.17 8.99
CA THR A 42 -6.04 -2.16 8.72
C THR A 42 -7.40 -2.79 8.42
N GLY A 43 -7.43 -4.04 7.95
CA GLY A 43 -8.66 -4.84 7.87
C GLY A 43 -9.79 -4.24 7.04
N GLY A 44 -9.47 -3.51 5.97
CA GLY A 44 -10.44 -2.86 5.08
C GLY A 44 -10.55 -1.34 5.29
N LEU A 45 -9.95 -0.78 6.34
CA LEU A 45 -10.02 0.66 6.61
C LEU A 45 -9.32 1.51 5.53
N LEU A 46 -8.31 0.98 4.85
CA LEU A 46 -7.69 1.69 3.73
C LEU A 46 -8.60 1.68 2.51
N ALA A 47 -9.26 0.56 2.22
CA ALA A 47 -10.28 0.51 1.17
C ALA A 47 -11.44 1.47 1.45
N ASP A 48 -11.93 1.48 2.70
CA ASP A 48 -12.99 2.37 3.17
C ASP A 48 -12.59 3.84 2.97
N ALA A 49 -11.34 4.22 3.27
CA ALA A 49 -10.82 5.57 3.03
C ALA A 49 -11.03 6.06 1.59
N PHE A 50 -10.89 5.17 0.59
CA PHE A 50 -11.14 5.51 -0.81
C PHE A 50 -12.61 5.41 -1.16
N VAL A 51 -13.29 4.31 -0.78
CA VAL A 51 -14.67 4.02 -1.20
C VAL A 51 -15.69 5.01 -0.67
N ARG A 52 -15.43 5.66 0.47
CA ARG A 52 -16.30 6.72 1.01
C ARG A 52 -16.32 7.98 0.13
N ILE A 53 -15.32 8.16 -0.74
CA ILE A 53 -15.25 9.30 -1.64
C ILE A 53 -16.03 9.02 -2.93
N SER A 54 -16.95 9.92 -3.28
CA SER A 54 -17.73 9.81 -4.50
C SER A 54 -16.83 9.73 -5.74
N GLY A 55 -17.13 8.78 -6.64
CA GLY A 55 -16.37 8.59 -7.88
C GLY A 55 -15.10 7.75 -7.74
N ALA A 56 -14.77 7.23 -6.55
CA ALA A 56 -13.58 6.40 -6.32
C ALA A 56 -13.48 5.18 -7.26
N SER A 57 -14.61 4.60 -7.67
CA SER A 57 -14.68 3.46 -8.59
C SER A 57 -14.05 3.70 -9.97
N GLN A 58 -13.78 4.96 -10.35
CA GLN A 58 -13.09 5.29 -11.60
C GLN A 58 -11.62 4.85 -11.57
N VAL A 59 -10.98 4.83 -10.40
CA VAL A 59 -9.53 4.59 -10.28
C VAL A 59 -9.14 3.64 -9.16
N PHE A 60 -9.92 3.52 -8.09
CA PHE A 60 -9.71 2.52 -7.04
C PHE A 60 -10.29 1.17 -7.48
N LEU A 61 -9.41 0.20 -7.71
CA LEU A 61 -9.74 -1.12 -8.25
C LEU A 61 -10.24 -2.09 -7.19
N GLY A 62 -9.83 -1.90 -5.94
CA GLY A 62 -10.24 -2.75 -4.83
C GLY A 62 -9.13 -2.97 -3.81
N SER A 63 -9.44 -3.79 -2.82
CA SER A 63 -8.53 -4.20 -1.75
C SER A 63 -8.70 -5.68 -1.43
N ALA A 64 -7.60 -6.37 -1.15
CA ALA A 64 -7.60 -7.73 -0.61
C ALA A 64 -7.20 -7.68 0.88
N VAL A 65 -8.09 -8.11 1.78
CA VAL A 65 -7.73 -8.27 3.19
C VAL A 65 -7.06 -9.64 3.38
N THR A 66 -5.73 -9.64 3.45
CA THR A 66 -4.89 -10.84 3.63
C THR A 66 -4.32 -10.90 5.03
N TYR A 67 -5.18 -11.03 6.04
CA TYR A 67 -4.77 -11.06 7.46
C TYR A 67 -3.93 -12.30 7.78
N ASP A 68 -4.33 -13.45 7.25
CA ASP A 68 -3.66 -14.74 7.43
C ASP A 68 -2.34 -14.86 6.64
N ILE A 69 -1.40 -15.67 7.13
CA ILE A 69 -0.09 -15.91 6.48
C ILE A 69 -0.26 -16.69 5.17
N ALA A 70 -1.09 -17.72 5.14
CA ALA A 70 -1.34 -18.49 3.92
C ALA A 70 -2.06 -17.63 2.88
N ALA A 71 -2.97 -16.74 3.30
CA ALA A 71 -3.59 -15.77 2.41
C ALA A 71 -2.56 -14.83 1.74
N LYS A 72 -1.56 -14.35 2.48
CA LYS A 72 -0.46 -13.54 1.91
C LYS A 72 0.33 -14.32 0.84
N ALA A 73 0.64 -15.59 1.11
CA ALA A 73 1.36 -16.43 0.16
C ALA A 73 0.51 -16.77 -1.08
N HIS A 74 -0.76 -17.10 -0.89
CA HIS A 74 -1.63 -17.57 -1.96
C HIS A 74 -2.11 -16.44 -2.88
N LEU A 75 -2.61 -15.35 -2.29
CA LEU A 75 -3.25 -14.26 -3.04
C LEU A 75 -2.26 -13.21 -3.54
N LEU A 76 -1.16 -13.00 -2.80
CA LEU A 76 -0.18 -11.94 -3.09
C LEU A 76 1.20 -12.50 -3.44
N HIS A 77 1.32 -13.82 -3.58
CA HIS A 77 2.54 -14.51 -3.97
C HIS A 77 3.76 -14.17 -3.09
N VAL A 78 3.52 -13.84 -1.82
CA VAL A 78 4.61 -13.62 -0.86
C VAL A 78 5.33 -14.95 -0.61
N ASP A 79 6.66 -14.95 -0.75
CA ASP A 79 7.46 -16.16 -0.58
C ASP A 79 7.25 -16.76 0.82
N THR A 80 6.84 -18.03 0.84
CA THR A 80 6.64 -18.81 2.06
C THR A 80 7.91 -18.96 2.89
N SER A 81 9.10 -18.93 2.27
CA SER A 81 10.39 -18.98 2.97
C SER A 81 10.59 -17.72 3.83
N VAL A 82 10.30 -16.54 3.28
CA VAL A 82 10.34 -15.24 3.97
C VAL A 82 9.33 -15.20 5.11
N LEU A 83 8.10 -15.67 4.86
CA LEU A 83 7.04 -15.72 5.88
C LEU A 83 7.43 -16.64 7.05
N LYS A 84 8.04 -17.80 6.77
CA LYS A 84 8.54 -18.72 7.81
C LYS A 84 9.71 -18.14 8.60
N GLN A 85 10.63 -17.45 7.93
CA GLN A 85 11.85 -16.95 8.56
C GLN A 85 11.62 -15.68 9.39
N PHE A 86 10.83 -14.73 8.88
CA PHE A 86 10.70 -13.38 9.47
C PHE A 86 9.31 -13.08 10.05
N GLY A 87 8.32 -13.90 9.72
CA GLY A 87 6.91 -13.64 10.01
C GLY A 87 6.31 -12.59 9.07
N ALA A 88 5.04 -12.22 9.32
CA ALA A 88 4.28 -11.33 8.43
C ALA A 88 4.64 -9.83 8.55
N VAL A 89 5.27 -9.42 9.64
CA VAL A 89 5.51 -8.00 9.95
C VAL A 89 6.99 -7.67 9.74
N CYS A 90 7.37 -7.52 8.48
CA CYS A 90 8.72 -7.14 8.07
C CYS A 90 8.71 -6.46 6.69
N GLU A 91 9.81 -5.80 6.34
CA GLU A 91 9.95 -5.08 5.08
C GLU A 91 9.77 -5.99 3.84
N PRO A 92 10.41 -7.17 3.73
CA PRO A 92 10.24 -8.03 2.55
C PRO A 92 8.78 -8.44 2.30
N VAL A 93 8.01 -8.68 3.37
CA VAL A 93 6.59 -9.02 3.24
C VAL A 93 5.77 -7.82 2.76
N ALA A 94 5.98 -6.63 3.31
CA ALA A 94 5.30 -5.42 2.82
C ALA A 94 5.62 -5.14 1.35
N ARG A 95 6.89 -5.28 0.96
CA ARG A 95 7.34 -5.14 -0.44
C ARG A 95 6.62 -6.12 -1.37
N ALA A 96 6.63 -7.40 -1.00
CA ALA A 96 6.01 -8.46 -1.78
C ALA A 96 4.48 -8.30 -1.85
N MET A 97 3.83 -7.90 -0.74
CA MET A 97 2.39 -7.61 -0.73
C MET A 97 2.03 -6.47 -1.69
N ALA A 98 2.79 -5.38 -1.72
CA ALA A 98 2.55 -4.25 -2.63
C ALA A 98 2.66 -4.67 -4.10
N LEU A 99 3.72 -5.41 -4.46
CA LEU A 99 3.92 -5.93 -5.82
C LEU A 99 2.87 -6.98 -6.21
N GLY A 100 2.56 -7.92 -5.31
CA GLY A 100 1.52 -8.93 -5.53
C GLY A 100 0.15 -8.30 -5.74
N THR A 101 -0.14 -7.18 -5.07
CA THR A 101 -1.36 -6.39 -5.28
C THR A 101 -1.43 -5.82 -6.70
N VAL A 102 -0.34 -5.26 -7.22
CA VAL A 102 -0.26 -4.81 -8.62
C VAL A 102 -0.60 -5.96 -9.56
N GLN A 103 0.02 -7.13 -9.36
CA GLN A 103 -0.19 -8.30 -10.22
C GLN A 103 -1.64 -8.80 -10.18
N ALA A 104 -2.22 -8.87 -8.98
CA ALA A 104 -3.58 -9.34 -8.76
C ALA A 104 -4.62 -8.46 -9.45
N TYR A 105 -4.40 -7.14 -9.52
CA TYR A 105 -5.39 -6.19 -10.05
C TYR A 105 -5.11 -5.70 -11.47
N ALA A 106 -3.86 -5.69 -11.94
CA ALA A 106 -3.51 -5.20 -13.27
C ALA A 106 -4.11 -6.01 -14.42
N ASN A 107 -4.37 -7.31 -14.21
CA ASN A 107 -4.86 -8.25 -15.24
C ASN A 107 -6.37 -8.53 -15.17
N THR A 108 -7.13 -7.77 -14.37
CA THR A 108 -8.56 -8.05 -14.06
C THR A 108 -9.56 -7.50 -15.07
N ALA A 109 -9.14 -7.16 -16.29
CA ALA A 109 -10.07 -6.60 -17.28
C ALA A 109 -11.15 -7.63 -17.67
N ILE A 110 -12.42 -7.19 -17.64
CA ILE A 110 -13.61 -8.02 -17.86
C ILE A 110 -13.92 -8.21 -19.36
N THR A 111 -13.16 -7.61 -20.27
CA THR A 111 -13.48 -7.62 -21.70
C THR A 111 -12.53 -8.51 -22.49
N ASP A 112 -13.10 -9.37 -23.35
CA ASP A 112 -12.39 -10.09 -24.42
C ASP A 112 -11.73 -9.15 -25.46
N ASP A 113 -11.96 -7.85 -25.33
CA ASP A 113 -11.26 -6.81 -26.05
C ASP A 113 -9.84 -6.60 -25.48
N SER A 114 -8.88 -7.21 -26.15
CA SER A 114 -7.44 -7.10 -25.86
C SER A 114 -6.90 -5.66 -25.96
N SER A 115 -7.65 -4.72 -26.57
CA SER A 115 -7.29 -3.30 -26.59
C SER A 115 -7.61 -2.58 -25.26
N ILE A 116 -8.61 -3.03 -24.49
CA ILE A 116 -8.97 -2.47 -23.18
C ILE A 116 -8.25 -3.17 -22.02
N SER A 117 -7.98 -4.47 -22.15
CA SER A 117 -7.19 -5.25 -21.18
C SER A 117 -5.78 -4.67 -20.94
N ASN A 118 -5.25 -3.92 -21.91
CA ASN A 118 -3.95 -3.24 -21.81
C ASN A 118 -3.98 -1.90 -21.04
N VAL A 119 -5.15 -1.31 -20.75
CA VAL A 119 -5.21 0.07 -20.22
C VAL A 119 -4.67 0.17 -18.79
N ARG A 120 -4.85 -0.88 -17.96
CA ARG A 120 -4.36 -0.90 -16.58
C ARG A 120 -2.93 -1.41 -16.45
N LYS A 121 -2.42 -2.11 -17.46
CA LYS A 121 -1.07 -2.69 -17.42
C LYS A 121 -0.03 -1.57 -17.33
N GLY A 122 0.83 -1.64 -16.32
CA GLY A 122 1.83 -0.60 -16.05
C GLY A 122 1.26 0.69 -15.44
N ARG A 123 -0.01 0.71 -15.02
CA ARG A 123 -0.66 1.91 -14.45
C ARG A 123 -1.29 1.68 -13.07
N VAL A 124 -1.10 0.50 -12.46
CA VAL A 124 -1.66 0.18 -11.14
C VAL A 124 -0.64 0.46 -10.05
N ILE A 125 -0.96 1.34 -9.12
CA ILE A 125 -0.22 1.58 -7.89
C ILE A 125 -0.70 0.58 -6.84
N GLY A 126 0.22 -0.24 -6.31
CA GLY A 126 -0.07 -1.24 -5.30
C GLY A 126 0.26 -0.75 -3.89
N LEU A 127 -0.71 -0.81 -2.98
CA LEU A 127 -0.56 -0.44 -1.58
C LEU A 127 -0.52 -1.69 -0.71
N SER A 128 0.24 -1.67 0.38
CA SER A 128 0.19 -2.75 1.38
C SER A 128 0.32 -2.26 2.81
N THR A 129 -0.36 -2.94 3.74
CA THR A 129 -0.24 -2.71 5.18
C THR A 129 0.00 -4.02 5.93
N THR A 130 1.06 -4.10 6.73
CA THR A 130 1.32 -5.23 7.64
C THR A 130 1.93 -4.74 8.94
N GLY A 131 1.52 -5.28 10.08
CA GLY A 131 1.90 -4.72 11.36
C GLY A 131 1.16 -5.32 12.55
N VAL A 132 1.59 -4.88 13.73
CA VAL A 132 0.99 -5.26 15.01
C VAL A 132 0.18 -4.09 15.53
N ALA A 133 -1.15 -4.16 15.43
CA ALA A 133 -2.02 -3.10 15.95
C ALA A 133 -2.07 -3.05 17.49
N GLY A 134 -1.74 -4.15 18.18
CA GLY A 134 -1.82 -4.26 19.64
C GLY A 134 -3.10 -4.95 20.15
N PRO A 135 -3.34 -4.95 21.48
CA PRO A 135 -2.60 -4.19 22.50
C PRO A 135 -1.26 -4.82 22.93
N GLY A 136 -1.05 -6.11 22.65
CA GLY A 136 0.21 -6.82 22.94
C GLY A 136 1.16 -6.92 21.74
N PRO A 137 2.38 -7.43 21.97
CA PRO A 137 3.31 -7.74 20.89
C PRO A 137 2.86 -8.97 20.09
N ASP A 138 3.40 -9.11 18.88
CA ASP A 138 3.40 -10.37 18.12
C ASP A 138 4.84 -10.94 18.12
N GLY A 139 5.07 -11.95 18.95
CA GLY A 139 6.41 -12.47 19.22
C GLY A 139 7.35 -11.37 19.73
N ASN A 140 8.40 -11.08 18.96
CA ASN A 140 9.37 -10.03 19.28
C ASN A 140 9.01 -8.64 18.73
N LYS A 141 7.85 -8.48 18.10
CA LYS A 141 7.44 -7.23 17.43
C LYS A 141 6.46 -6.48 18.34
N PRO A 142 6.81 -5.27 18.81
CA PRO A 142 5.94 -4.53 19.73
C PRO A 142 4.66 -4.07 19.05
N ALA A 143 3.63 -3.80 19.85
CA ALA A 143 2.45 -3.07 19.37
C ALA A 143 2.88 -1.73 18.74
N GLY A 144 2.25 -1.37 17.62
CA GLY A 144 2.62 -0.20 16.84
C GLY A 144 3.74 -0.43 15.82
N ALA A 145 4.39 -1.60 15.79
CA ALA A 145 5.34 -1.94 14.74
C ALA A 145 4.60 -2.23 13.42
N VAL A 146 4.80 -1.36 12.42
CA VAL A 146 4.10 -1.44 11.14
C VAL A 146 5.09 -1.28 9.98
N PHE A 147 4.82 -1.97 8.88
CA PHE A 147 5.40 -1.73 7.57
C PHE A 147 4.29 -1.39 6.58
N ILE A 148 4.49 -0.33 5.81
CA ILE A 148 3.65 0.04 4.68
C ILE A 148 4.47 -0.03 3.40
N GLY A 149 3.92 -0.62 2.34
CA GLY A 149 4.58 -0.76 1.05
C GLY A 149 3.79 -0.06 -0.05
N LEU A 150 4.51 0.57 -0.97
CA LEU A 150 3.98 1.27 -2.14
C LEU A 150 4.75 0.83 -3.39
N ALA A 151 4.10 0.10 -4.28
CA ALA A 151 4.64 -0.27 -5.60
C ALA A 151 4.10 0.71 -6.64
N VAL A 152 4.97 1.54 -7.22
CA VAL A 152 4.63 2.54 -8.23
C VAL A 152 5.24 2.18 -9.58
N PRO A 153 4.55 2.44 -10.71
CA PRO A 153 5.17 2.35 -12.02
C PRO A 153 6.43 3.22 -12.10
N GLN A 154 7.49 2.73 -12.75
CA GLN A 154 8.75 3.47 -12.86
C GLN A 154 8.57 4.86 -13.49
N THR A 155 7.65 4.98 -14.45
CA THR A 155 7.29 6.25 -15.12
C THR A 155 6.73 7.29 -14.16
N LEU A 156 5.95 6.87 -13.16
CA LEU A 156 5.45 7.75 -12.10
C LEU A 156 6.59 8.16 -11.16
N ASN A 157 7.44 7.20 -10.78
CA ASN A 157 8.57 7.46 -9.88
C ASN A 157 9.54 8.51 -10.44
N THR A 158 9.81 8.49 -11.75
CA THR A 158 10.65 9.49 -12.42
C THR A 158 10.00 10.87 -12.51
N ALA A 159 8.67 10.94 -12.61
CA ALA A 159 7.94 12.21 -12.71
C ALA A 159 7.86 12.92 -11.35
N ALA A 160 7.66 12.17 -10.26
CA ALA A 160 7.50 12.69 -8.89
C ALA A 160 8.83 13.01 -8.17
N GLY A 161 9.97 13.00 -8.87
CA GLY A 161 11.25 13.42 -8.30
C GLY A 161 11.74 12.58 -7.11
N PHE A 162 11.28 11.32 -6.97
CA PHE A 162 11.86 10.38 -6.01
C PHE A 162 13.31 10.16 -6.39
N ALA A 163 14.20 10.89 -5.71
CA ALA A 163 15.64 10.76 -5.85
C ALA A 163 16.01 9.28 -5.84
N GLN A 164 16.89 8.90 -6.76
CA GLN A 164 17.43 7.55 -6.90
C GLN A 164 17.95 7.05 -5.54
N VAL A 165 17.11 6.34 -4.81
CA VAL A 165 17.58 5.49 -3.71
C VAL A 165 18.16 4.28 -4.40
N GLU A 166 19.47 4.08 -4.24
CA GLU A 166 20.22 2.99 -4.85
C GLU A 166 19.43 1.67 -4.75
N SER A 167 18.94 1.21 -5.90
CA SER A 167 18.43 -0.14 -6.07
C SER A 167 19.64 -1.06 -6.05
N ASP A 168 19.75 -1.88 -5.00
CA ASP A 168 20.70 -2.99 -4.98
C ASP A 168 20.38 -3.89 -6.19
N THR A 169 21.37 -4.05 -7.07
CA THR A 169 21.19 -4.49 -8.45
C THR A 169 20.88 -5.99 -8.53
N GLY A 170 19.61 -6.31 -8.77
CA GLY A 170 19.14 -7.63 -9.19
C GLY A 170 18.00 -7.48 -10.20
N GLU A 171 18.31 -7.79 -11.47
CA GLU A 171 17.41 -7.95 -12.63
C GLU A 171 16.46 -6.79 -13.02
N GLN A 172 16.76 -6.19 -14.18
CA GLN A 172 15.93 -5.21 -14.92
C GLN A 172 14.66 -5.84 -15.50
N GLN A 173 13.76 -6.36 -14.66
CA GLN A 173 12.57 -7.08 -15.14
C GLN A 173 11.24 -6.56 -14.59
N ASN A 174 11.24 -5.68 -13.58
CA ASN A 174 10.01 -5.09 -13.05
C ASN A 174 9.89 -3.61 -13.40
N SER A 175 8.83 -3.28 -14.14
CA SER A 175 8.37 -1.93 -14.49
C SER A 175 7.89 -1.08 -13.28
N TYR A 176 8.24 -1.50 -12.07
CA TYR A 176 7.76 -0.96 -10.80
C TYR A 176 8.92 -0.72 -9.83
N VAL A 177 8.87 0.43 -9.17
CA VAL A 177 9.72 0.75 -8.01
C VAL A 177 8.88 0.54 -6.76
N THR A 178 9.42 -0.15 -5.75
CA THR A 178 8.70 -0.37 -4.49
C THR A 178 9.38 0.36 -3.35
N HIS A 179 8.61 1.22 -2.68
CA HIS A 179 9.01 1.93 -1.47
C HIS A 179 8.40 1.25 -0.26
N VAL A 180 9.17 1.13 0.83
CA VAL A 180 8.68 0.56 2.09
C VAL A 180 9.09 1.47 3.24
N TRP A 181 8.14 1.73 4.14
CA TRP A 181 8.39 2.49 5.35
C TRP A 181 8.10 1.64 6.58
N ARG A 182 9.02 1.66 7.54
CA ARG A 182 8.81 1.14 8.88
C ARG A 182 8.29 2.25 9.78
N LEU A 183 7.18 2.00 10.46
CA LEU A 183 6.56 2.91 11.40
C LEU A 183 6.59 2.30 12.82
N SER A 184 6.64 3.18 13.81
CA SER A 184 6.51 2.84 15.23
C SER A 184 5.45 3.74 15.82
N LEU A 185 4.21 3.26 15.82
CA LEU A 185 3.02 4.03 16.16
C LEU A 185 2.64 3.84 17.64
N GLN A 186 1.96 4.82 18.21
CA GLN A 186 1.52 4.81 19.60
C GLN A 186 -0.01 4.83 19.68
N GLY A 187 -0.56 4.33 20.78
CA GLY A 187 -2.00 4.32 21.03
C GLY A 187 -2.60 2.92 21.08
N ASP A 188 -3.92 2.86 21.17
CA ASP A 188 -4.65 1.60 21.16
C ASP A 188 -4.75 0.99 19.74
N ARG A 189 -5.34 -0.20 19.67
CA ARG A 189 -5.51 -0.94 18.42
C ARG A 189 -6.17 -0.11 17.32
N GLU A 190 -7.19 0.65 17.65
CA GLU A 190 -7.96 1.39 16.66
C GLU A 190 -7.18 2.63 16.18
N SER A 191 -6.56 3.34 17.11
CA SER A 191 -5.70 4.48 16.81
C SER A 191 -4.53 4.08 15.92
N VAL A 192 -3.84 2.96 16.21
CA VAL A 192 -2.76 2.47 15.37
C VAL A 192 -3.27 2.18 13.96
N ARG A 193 -4.42 1.50 13.80
CA ARG A 193 -4.98 1.18 12.48
C ARG A 193 -5.29 2.43 11.65
N ARG A 194 -5.87 3.47 12.27
CA ARG A 194 -6.19 4.75 11.59
C ARG A 194 -4.95 5.52 11.20
N GLN A 195 -3.95 5.57 12.09
CA GLN A 195 -2.64 6.17 11.80
C GLN A 195 -1.96 5.50 10.59
N VAL A 196 -2.09 4.19 10.44
CA VAL A 196 -1.56 3.48 9.25
C VAL A 196 -2.26 3.94 7.97
N VAL A 197 -3.59 4.08 8.00
CA VAL A 197 -4.34 4.55 6.82
C VAL A 197 -3.88 5.95 6.43
N GLN A 198 -3.80 6.89 7.38
CA GLN A 198 -3.31 8.24 7.10
C GLN A 198 -1.87 8.22 6.54
N ALA A 199 -0.98 7.42 7.14
CA ALA A 199 0.40 7.32 6.68
C ALA A 199 0.49 6.77 5.25
N VAL A 200 -0.38 5.84 4.84
CA VAL A 200 -0.43 5.37 3.45
C VAL A 200 -0.89 6.49 2.51
N LEU A 201 -1.97 7.21 2.87
CA LEU A 201 -2.50 8.30 2.06
C LEU A 201 -1.47 9.43 1.88
N ASP A 202 -0.81 9.86 2.96
CA ASP A 202 0.22 10.91 2.90
C ASP A 202 1.37 10.53 1.95
N ARG A 203 1.81 9.26 2.01
CA ARG A 203 2.90 8.77 1.15
C ARG A 203 2.48 8.61 -0.29
N LEU A 204 1.25 8.19 -0.54
CA LEU A 204 0.70 8.09 -1.88
C LEU A 204 0.51 9.47 -2.50
N LEU A 205 -0.05 10.43 -1.77
CA LEU A 205 -0.23 11.81 -2.25
C LEU A 205 1.14 12.44 -2.58
N ALA A 206 2.12 12.29 -1.69
CA ALA A 206 3.48 12.75 -1.94
C ALA A 206 4.13 12.07 -3.16
N ALA A 207 3.70 10.87 -3.53
CA ALA A 207 4.19 10.16 -4.71
C ALA A 207 3.54 10.57 -6.03
N LEU A 208 2.43 11.30 -5.95
CA LEU A 208 1.63 11.74 -7.08
C LEU A 208 1.84 13.23 -7.43
N GLN A 209 2.59 13.95 -6.59
CA GLN A 209 2.95 15.37 -6.76
C GLN A 209 4.37 15.50 -7.31
#